data_AF-A0A2E1W774-F1
#
_entry.id   AF-A0A2E1W774-F1
#
_cell.length_a   1.000
_cell.length_b   1.000
_cell.length_c   1.000
_cell.angle_alpha   90.00
_cell.angle_beta   90.00
_cell.angle_gamma   90.00
#
_symmetry.space_group_name_H-M   'P 1'
#
loop_
_entity.id
_entity.type
_entity.pdbx_description
1 polymer ?
#
loop_
_entity_poly.entity_id
_entity_poly.type
_entity_poly.pdbx_seq_one_letter_code
_entity_poly.pdbx_strand_id
1 'polypeptide(L)'
;MDLNKEQNIKRFQGFLLGAFSPIILLLIIGLYGFYMNRPFVITENSFAAAPSSYFGVIWVYLVSVSYYHVFFCLSANMISVWFLTRKNNNSMANGVVLPTAVYAVFLVAVRLL
;
A
#
# COMPACT_ATOMS: atom_id res chain seq x y z
N MET A 1 1.96 -0.24 34.62
CA MET A 1 1.53 0.53 33.42
C MET A 1 0.03 0.36 33.28
N ASP A 2 -0.72 1.45 33.03
CA ASP A 2 -2.16 1.39 32.82
C ASP A 2 -2.51 0.50 31.61
N LEU A 3 -3.39 -0.49 31.81
CA LEU A 3 -3.87 -1.40 30.75
C LEU A 3 -4.47 -0.63 29.56
N ASN A 4 -5.20 0.45 29.85
CA ASN A 4 -5.78 1.33 28.84
C ASN A 4 -4.70 2.05 28.01
N LYS A 5 -3.60 2.45 28.67
CA LYS A 5 -2.48 3.14 27.99
C LYS A 5 -1.77 2.18 27.05
N GLU A 6 -1.58 0.93 27.44
CA GLU A 6 -0.95 -0.10 26.59
C GLU A 6 -1.82 -0.46 25.38
N GLN A 7 -3.13 -0.59 25.56
CA GLN A 7 -4.06 -0.85 24.45
C GLN A 7 -4.08 0.28 23.42
N ASN A 8 -4.05 1.54 23.88
CA ASN A 8 -4.03 2.71 23.01
C ASN A 8 -2.72 2.78 22.19
N ILE A 9 -1.59 2.45 22.78
CA ILE A 9 -0.31 2.37 22.05
C ILE A 9 -0.39 1.30 20.96
N LYS A 10 -0.89 0.11 21.27
CA LYS A 10 -1.05 -0.98 20.29
C LYS A 10 -2.02 -0.61 19.17
N ARG A 11 -3.12 0.11 19.48
CA ARG A 11 -4.03 0.65 18.47
C ARG A 11 -3.37 1.67 17.55
N PHE A 12 -2.56 2.57 18.11
CA PHE A 12 -1.82 3.55 17.32
C PHE A 12 -0.77 2.89 16.41
N GLN A 13 -0.07 1.87 16.90
CA GLN A 13 0.81 1.06 16.05
C GLN A 13 0.04 0.38 14.92
N GLY A 14 -1.17 -0.11 15.19
CA GLY A 14 -2.07 -0.66 14.18
C GLY A 14 -2.50 0.37 13.13
N PHE A 15 -2.82 1.59 13.56
CA PHE A 15 -3.12 2.70 12.66
C PHE A 15 -1.96 3.00 11.72
N LEU A 16 -0.74 3.13 12.25
CA LEU A 16 0.45 3.35 11.44
C LEU A 16 0.69 2.19 10.46
N LEU A 17 0.52 0.95 10.92
CA LEU A 17 0.67 -0.22 10.06
C LEU A 17 -0.35 -0.19 8.91
N GLY A 18 -1.61 0.13 9.18
CA GLY A 18 -2.64 0.24 8.14
C GLY A 18 -2.48 1.42 7.18
N ALA A 19 -1.77 2.49 7.59
CA ALA A 19 -1.47 3.62 6.72
C ALA A 19 -0.25 3.36 5.80
N PHE A 20 0.77 2.69 6.34
CA PHE A 20 2.05 2.49 5.65
C PHE A 20 2.20 1.12 4.97
N SER A 21 1.46 0.07 5.39
CA SER A 21 1.59 -1.25 4.77
C SER A 21 1.28 -1.25 3.27
N PRO A 22 0.27 -0.51 2.75
CA PRO A 22 0.03 -0.45 1.32
C PRO A 22 1.22 0.14 0.57
N ILE A 23 1.84 1.20 1.11
CA ILE A 23 2.98 1.88 0.48
C ILE A 23 4.18 0.93 0.39
N ILE A 24 4.46 0.19 1.46
CA ILE A 24 5.56 -0.78 1.51
C ILE A 24 5.30 -1.93 0.52
N LEU A 25 4.08 -2.48 0.51
CA LEU A 25 3.69 -3.56 -0.42
C LEU A 25 3.78 -3.10 -1.87
N LEU A 26 3.36 -1.88 -2.17
CA LEU A 26 3.44 -1.27 -3.49
C LEU A 26 4.89 -1.14 -3.95
N LEU A 27 5.80 -0.74 -3.06
CA LEU A 27 7.22 -0.63 -3.35
C LEU A 27 7.85 -2.01 -3.63
N ILE A 28 7.49 -3.04 -2.86
CA ILE A 28 7.96 -4.42 -3.09
C ILE A 28 7.49 -4.93 -4.45
N ILE A 29 6.21 -4.77 -4.78
CA ILE A 29 5.65 -5.23 -6.06
C ILE A 29 6.27 -4.45 -7.23
N GLY A 30 6.45 -3.14 -7.08
CA GLY A 30 7.11 -2.30 -8.09
C GLY A 30 8.55 -2.74 -8.38
N LEU A 31 9.34 -3.02 -7.33
CA LEU A 31 10.71 -3.54 -7.48
C LEU A 31 10.71 -4.94 -8.11
N TYR A 32 9.78 -5.81 -7.73
CA TYR A 32 9.66 -7.16 -8.29
C TYR A 32 9.29 -7.13 -9.77
N GLY A 33 8.29 -6.32 -10.16
CA GLY A 33 7.90 -6.14 -11.55
C GLY A 33 9.03 -5.60 -12.41
N PHE A 34 9.82 -4.67 -11.86
CA PHE A 34 11.02 -4.14 -12.52
C PHE A 34 12.09 -5.22 -12.72
N TYR A 35 12.35 -6.04 -11.71
CA TYR A 35 13.30 -7.15 -11.81
C TYR A 35 12.90 -8.17 -12.88
N MET A 36 11.61 -8.51 -12.97
CA MET A 36 11.09 -9.49 -13.92
C MET A 36 11.03 -8.97 -15.35
N ASN A 37 10.53 -7.74 -15.56
CA ASN A 37 10.31 -7.22 -16.90
C ASN A 37 11.55 -6.62 -17.56
N ARG A 38 12.66 -6.42 -16.81
CA ARG A 38 13.91 -5.80 -17.28
C ARG A 38 13.67 -4.83 -18.45
N PRO A 39 13.02 -3.67 -18.24
CA PRO A 39 12.65 -2.75 -19.33
C PRO A 39 13.85 -2.09 -20.02
N PHE A 40 15.06 -2.61 -19.80
CA PHE A 40 16.27 -2.18 -20.48
C PHE A 40 16.47 -3.02 -21.74
N VAL A 41 16.27 -2.33 -22.87
CA VAL A 41 16.84 -2.63 -24.19
C VAL A 41 16.19 -3.77 -24.96
N ILE A 42 15.13 -3.45 -25.71
CA ILE A 42 14.98 -3.98 -27.07
C ILE A 42 14.33 -2.89 -27.94
N THR A 43 15.16 -2.12 -28.66
CA THR A 43 15.15 -1.98 -30.14
C THR A 43 15.90 -0.72 -30.59
N GLU A 44 16.70 -0.93 -31.62
CA GLU A 44 17.36 0.08 -32.44
C GLU A 44 16.32 1.11 -32.95
N ASN A 45 16.55 2.42 -32.74
CA ASN A 45 15.75 3.56 -33.27
C ASN A 45 14.49 4.04 -32.53
N SER A 46 14.47 4.09 -31.20
CA SER A 46 13.50 4.99 -30.54
C SER A 46 14.01 5.47 -29.19
N PHE A 47 13.99 6.79 -29.00
CA PHE A 47 14.37 7.52 -27.80
C PHE A 47 14.12 6.71 -26.52
N ALA A 48 15.19 6.13 -25.99
CA ALA A 48 15.22 5.67 -24.62
C ALA A 48 15.15 6.94 -23.76
N ALA A 49 13.95 7.37 -23.41
CA ALA A 49 13.74 8.24 -22.27
C ALA A 49 14.15 7.43 -21.03
N ALA A 50 15.46 7.33 -20.81
CA ALA A 50 16.04 6.87 -19.57
C ALA A 50 15.46 7.80 -18.50
N PRO A 51 14.57 7.30 -17.64
CA PRO A 51 13.94 8.14 -16.65
C PRO A 51 15.03 8.58 -15.70
N SER A 52 15.12 9.88 -15.42
CA SER A 52 16.14 10.44 -14.52
C SER A 52 16.11 9.82 -13.11
N SER A 53 15.02 9.13 -12.75
CA SER A 53 14.96 8.23 -11.60
C SER A 53 14.12 6.99 -11.91
N TYR A 54 14.65 5.81 -11.58
CA TYR A 54 13.93 4.53 -11.64
C TYR A 54 12.65 4.54 -10.80
N PHE A 55 12.63 5.36 -9.75
CA PHE A 55 11.47 5.60 -8.90
C PHE A 55 10.31 6.25 -9.66
N GLY A 56 10.61 7.18 -10.59
CA GLY A 56 9.60 7.90 -11.37
C GLY A 56 8.81 7.00 -12.33
N VAL A 57 9.46 6.04 -12.99
CA VAL A 57 8.74 5.10 -13.89
C VAL A 57 7.89 4.11 -13.11
N ILE A 58 8.42 3.59 -12.00
CA ILE A 58 7.66 2.73 -11.11
C ILE A 58 6.42 3.49 -10.61
N TRP A 59 6.60 4.76 -10.22
CA TRP A 59 5.52 5.62 -9.77
C TRP A 59 4.49 5.94 -10.86
N VAL A 60 4.91 6.27 -12.09
CA VAL A 60 3.98 6.60 -13.20
C VAL A 60 3.17 5.38 -13.66
N TYR A 61 3.79 4.20 -13.72
CA TYR A 61 3.06 2.96 -14.04
C TYR A 61 2.13 2.51 -12.93
N LEU A 62 2.47 2.81 -11.67
CA LEU A 62 1.57 2.56 -10.56
C LEU A 62 0.41 3.56 -10.62
N VAL A 63 0.67 4.87 -10.59
CA VAL A 63 -0.30 5.98 -10.44
C VAL A 63 -1.33 6.12 -11.58
N SER A 64 -1.07 5.55 -12.75
CA SER A 64 -1.92 5.72 -13.94
C SER A 64 -3.30 5.07 -13.87
N VAL A 65 -3.66 4.37 -12.77
CA VAL A 65 -5.01 3.81 -12.61
C VAL A 65 -5.63 4.07 -11.23
N SER A 66 -6.28 5.22 -11.07
CA SER A 66 -6.77 5.77 -9.80
C SER A 66 -7.57 4.79 -8.91
N TYR A 67 -8.53 4.05 -9.48
CA TYR A 67 -9.39 3.14 -8.70
C TYR A 67 -8.67 1.87 -8.20
N TYR A 68 -7.70 1.35 -8.96
CA TYR A 68 -6.96 0.14 -8.56
C TYR A 68 -6.07 0.39 -7.34
N HIS A 69 -5.58 1.62 -7.12
CA HIS A 69 -4.80 1.96 -5.93
C HIS A 69 -5.59 1.82 -4.65
N VAL A 70 -6.83 2.33 -4.65
CA VAL A 70 -7.63 2.31 -3.44
C VAL A 70 -8.08 0.87 -3.14
N PHE A 71 -8.41 0.09 -4.18
CA PHE A 71 -8.67 -1.34 -4.04
C PHE A 71 -7.44 -2.11 -3.52
N PHE A 72 -6.25 -1.76 -4.00
CA PHE A 72 -4.99 -2.33 -3.54
C PHE A 72 -4.73 -2.00 -2.06
N CYS A 73 -4.92 -0.75 -1.63
CA CYS A 73 -4.77 -0.35 -0.23
C CYS A 73 -5.72 -1.11 0.70
N LEU A 74 -6.97 -1.29 0.29
CA LEU A 74 -7.94 -2.10 1.04
C LEU A 74 -7.49 -3.55 1.16
N SER A 75 -7.01 -4.14 0.06
CA SER A 75 -6.54 -5.53 0.03
C SER A 75 -5.30 -5.73 0.91
N ALA A 76 -4.32 -4.82 0.85
CA ALA A 76 -3.13 -4.82 1.69
C ALA A 76 -3.47 -4.72 3.19
N ASN A 77 -4.44 -3.87 3.54
CA ASN A 77 -4.90 -3.75 4.92
C ASN A 77 -5.65 -4.99 5.40
N MET A 78 -6.43 -5.64 4.54
CA MET A 78 -7.13 -6.89 4.89
C MET A 78 -6.15 -8.03 5.19
N ILE A 79 -5.06 -8.14 4.41
CA ILE A 79 -3.95 -9.08 4.69
C ILE A 79 -3.29 -8.74 6.03
N SER A 80 -3.04 -7.45 6.29
CA SER A 80 -2.45 -6.97 7.53
C SER A 80 -3.31 -7.32 8.75
N VAL A 81 -4.62 -7.09 8.67
CA VAL A 81 -5.60 -7.46 9.72
C VAL A 81 -5.63 -8.96 9.94
N TRP A 82 -5.67 -9.76 8.86
CA TRP A 82 -5.67 -11.22 8.96
C TRP A 82 -4.43 -11.74 9.70
N PHE A 83 -3.24 -11.22 9.37
CA PHE A 83 -2.00 -11.64 10.01
C PHE A 83 -1.94 -11.23 11.48
N LEU A 84 -2.39 -10.02 11.82
CA LEU A 84 -2.46 -9.54 13.21
C LEU A 84 -3.46 -10.33 14.05
N THR A 85 -4.62 -10.67 13.48
CA THR A 85 -5.65 -11.47 14.13
C THR A 85 -5.15 -12.89 14.40
N ARG A 86 -4.45 -13.50 13.43
CA ARG A 86 -3.82 -14.82 13.60
C ARG A 86 -2.78 -14.84 14.73
N LYS A 87 -2.09 -13.72 14.98
CA LYS A 87 -1.14 -13.55 16.09
C LYS A 87 -1.80 -13.11 17.40
N ASN A 88 -3.12 -13.09 17.50
CA ASN A 88 -3.89 -12.66 18.67
C ASN A 88 -3.67 -11.19 19.06
N ASN A 89 -3.21 -10.35 18.12
CA ASN A 89 -2.95 -8.92 18.32
C ASN A 89 -4.19 -8.07 17.96
N ASN A 90 -5.33 -8.40 18.55
CA ASN A 90 -6.63 -7.82 18.20
C ASN A 90 -6.70 -6.30 18.41
N SER A 91 -6.02 -5.78 19.44
CA SER A 91 -5.95 -4.33 19.67
C SER A 91 -5.25 -3.59 18.54
N MET A 92 -4.23 -4.22 17.93
CA MET A 92 -3.49 -3.65 16.80
C MET A 92 -4.29 -3.81 15.50
N ALA A 93 -4.94 -4.97 15.30
CA ALA A 93 -5.83 -5.19 14.17
C ALA A 93 -6.96 -4.15 14.11
N ASN A 94 -7.57 -3.81 15.27
CA ASN A 94 -8.57 -2.75 15.36
C ASN A 94 -8.02 -1.37 14.94
N GLY A 95 -6.74 -1.10 15.18
CA GLY A 95 -6.09 0.13 14.72
C GLY A 95 -6.03 0.25 13.19
N VAL A 96 -5.85 -0.87 12.49
CA VAL A 96 -5.78 -0.92 11.01
C VAL A 96 -7.16 -0.65 10.37
N VAL A 97 -8.26 -0.87 11.08
CA VAL A 97 -9.62 -0.65 10.55
C VAL A 97 -9.86 0.80 10.17
N LEU A 98 -9.30 1.75 10.92
CA LEU A 98 -9.51 3.17 10.69
C LEU A 98 -8.94 3.68 9.35
N PRO A 99 -7.66 3.45 9.00
CA PRO A 99 -7.16 3.78 7.67
C PRO A 99 -7.87 2.99 6.57
N THR A 100 -8.27 1.74 6.83
CA THR A 100 -9.08 0.95 5.88
C THR A 100 -10.41 1.61 5.57
N ALA A 101 -11.13 2.11 6.58
CA ALA A 101 -12.38 2.82 6.39
C ALA A 101 -12.18 4.11 5.59
N VAL A 102 -11.10 4.85 5.86
CA VAL A 102 -10.74 6.05 5.09
C VAL A 102 -10.52 5.70 3.62
N TYR A 103 -9.74 4.65 3.32
CA TYR A 103 -9.56 4.18 1.95
C TYR A 103 -10.87 3.74 1.30
N ALA A 104 -11.78 3.07 2.02
CA ALA A 104 -13.07 2.68 1.48
C ALA A 104 -13.94 3.89 1.11
N VAL A 105 -13.96 4.93 1.95
CA VAL A 105 -14.65 6.19 1.64
C VAL A 105 -14.05 6.86 0.40
N PHE A 106 -12.72 6.91 0.30
CA PHE A 106 -12.06 7.41 -0.90
C PHE A 106 -12.42 6.60 -2.15
N LEU A 107 -12.52 5.27 -2.06
CA LEU A 107 -12.91 4.42 -3.19
C LEU A 107 -14.32 4.77 -3.68
N VAL A 108 -15.25 4.97 -2.76
CA VAL A 108 -16.63 5.37 -3.09
C VAL A 108 -16.65 6.76 -3.71
N ALA A 109 -15.94 7.73 -3.13
CA ALA A 109 -15.89 9.10 -3.64
C ALA A 109 -15.26 9.17 -5.05
N VAL A 110 -14.14 8.48 -5.28
CA VAL A 110 -13.46 8.42 -6.58
C VAL A 110 -14.31 7.70 -7.63
N ARG A 111 -15.18 6.77 -7.24
CA ARG A 111 -16.09 6.06 -8.17
C ARG A 111 -17.31 6.90 -8.57
N LEU A 112 -17.72 7.85 -7.74
CA LEU A 112 -18.89 8.71 -7.99
C LEU A 112 -18.56 9.97 -8.81
N LEU A 113 -17.28 10.34 -8.91
CA LEU A 113 -16.76 11.42 -9.74
C LEU A 113 -16.39 10.91 -11.14
#